data_AF-A0A7X8ZZE2-F1
#
_entry.id   AF-A0A7X8ZZE2-F1
#
_cell.length_a   1.000
_cell.length_b   1.000
_cell.length_c   1.000
_cell.angle_alpha   90.00
_cell.angle_beta   90.00
_cell.angle_gamma   90.00
#
_symmetry.space_group_name_H-M   'P 1'
#
loop_
_entity.id
_entity.type
_entity.pdbx_description
1 polymer ?
#
loop_
_entity_poly.entity_id
_entity_poly.type
_entity_poly.pdbx_seq_one_letter_code
_entity_poly.pdbx_strand_id
1 'polypeptide(L)'
;MSQTPQRRTSLIGNLIRGALIGIVETIPGISGGTVALVVGIYQELIESASALIRWALSLVRGRREEAREYWVNISWRLLIPLGIGMVVAVFTVAGPVVNLVETYPAQMRSIFFGMVAASVLVPLLMVRDDVSYRRKQLGIKHLIFFIVAAIVSFIVLSLPATLSLEPHWYIIMPAAAIAVSALVLPGLSGSLVLLTVGLYEPTLRAVEALDLG
;
A
#
# COMPACT_ATOMS: atom_id res chain seq x y z
N MET A 1 18.75 21.86 1.60
CA MET A 1 18.12 20.58 1.19
C MET A 1 19.23 19.66 0.73
N SER A 2 19.62 18.70 1.56
CA SER A 2 20.63 17.70 1.20
C SER A 2 20.06 16.83 0.09
N GLN A 3 20.65 16.90 -1.11
CA GLN A 3 20.32 15.97 -2.18
C GLN A 3 20.75 14.58 -1.73
N THR A 4 19.79 13.75 -1.34
CA THR A 4 20.01 12.32 -1.14
C THR A 4 20.54 11.76 -2.46
N PRO A 5 21.66 11.02 -2.48
CA PRO A 5 22.21 10.50 -3.72
C PRO A 5 21.17 9.58 -4.38
N GLN A 6 20.61 10.01 -5.51
CA GLN A 6 19.76 9.16 -6.34
C GLN A 6 20.61 7.96 -6.77
N ARG A 7 20.35 6.79 -6.17
CA ARG A 7 20.97 5.53 -6.62
C ARG A 7 20.61 5.37 -8.09
N ARG A 8 21.61 5.22 -8.96
CA ARG A 8 21.36 4.83 -10.36
C ARG A 8 20.63 3.50 -10.35
N THR A 9 19.33 3.52 -10.61
CA THR A 9 18.52 2.32 -10.66
C THR A 9 18.65 1.67 -12.03
N SER A 10 18.95 0.37 -12.07
CA SER A 10 18.91 -0.41 -13.32
C SER A 10 17.48 -0.85 -13.61
N LEU A 11 17.14 -1.02 -14.88
CA LEU A 11 15.80 -1.50 -15.30
C LEU A 11 15.46 -2.85 -14.64
N ILE A 12 16.41 -3.78 -14.66
CA ILE A 12 16.27 -5.10 -14.02
C ILE A 12 16.11 -4.95 -12.50
N GLY A 13 16.88 -4.06 -11.87
CA GLY A 13 16.76 -3.81 -10.43
C GLY A 13 15.40 -3.25 -10.03
N ASN A 14 14.82 -2.36 -10.85
CA ASN A 14 13.48 -1.83 -10.62
C ASN A 14 12.40 -2.87 -10.86
N LEU A 15 12.59 -3.76 -11.83
CA LEU A 15 11.68 -4.89 -12.05
C LEU A 15 11.66 -5.84 -10.86
N ILE A 16 12.82 -6.18 -10.30
CA ILE A 16 12.91 -7.02 -9.09
C ILE A 16 12.29 -6.31 -7.89
N ARG A 17 12.58 -5.02 -7.68
CA ARG A 17 11.94 -4.22 -6.61
C ARG A 17 10.43 -4.17 -6.77
N GLY A 18 9.95 -4.04 -8.00
CA GLY A 18 8.54 -4.08 -8.34
C GLY A 18 7.93 -5.42 -7.97
N ALA A 19 8.58 -6.51 -8.34
CA ALA A 19 8.13 -7.85 -7.97
C ALA A 19 8.08 -8.02 -6.44
N LEU A 20 9.12 -7.62 -5.70
CA LEU A 20 9.12 -7.65 -4.24
C LEU A 20 7.96 -6.86 -3.65
N ILE A 21 7.70 -5.64 -4.15
CA ILE A 21 6.57 -4.81 -3.72
C ILE A 21 5.23 -5.50 -4.02
N GLY A 22 5.06 -6.08 -5.22
CA GLY A 22 3.83 -6.79 -5.59
C GLY A 22 3.57 -8.02 -4.72
N ILE A 23 4.61 -8.80 -4.41
CA ILE A 23 4.51 -9.97 -3.51
C ILE A 23 4.03 -9.53 -2.13
N VAL A 24 4.69 -8.56 -1.52
CA VAL A 24 4.34 -8.14 -0.15
C VAL A 24 2.96 -7.47 -0.10
N GLU A 25 2.58 -6.76 -1.16
CA GLU A 25 1.28 -6.09 -1.20
C GLU A 25 0.13 -7.09 -1.31
N THR A 26 0.38 -8.27 -1.86
CA THR A 26 -0.60 -9.37 -1.89
C THR A 26 -0.86 -9.93 -0.48
N ILE A 27 0.02 -9.68 0.49
CA ILE A 27 -0.07 -10.25 1.84
C ILE A 27 -0.53 -9.17 2.86
N PRO A 28 -1.71 -9.32 3.48
CA PRO A 28 -2.22 -8.38 4.46
C PRO A 28 -1.27 -8.15 5.63
N GLY A 29 -0.98 -6.87 5.92
CA GLY A 29 -0.16 -6.47 7.05
C GLY A 29 1.32 -6.19 6.70
N ILE A 30 1.73 -6.40 5.45
CA ILE A 30 3.02 -5.93 4.93
C ILE A 30 2.77 -4.77 3.96
N SER A 31 3.52 -3.66 4.11
CA SER A 31 3.36 -2.45 3.29
C SER A 31 4.40 -2.39 2.17
N GLY A 32 3.94 -2.34 0.92
CA GLY A 32 4.81 -2.07 -0.24
C GLY A 32 5.58 -0.75 -0.14
N GLY A 33 4.98 0.28 0.46
CA GLY A 33 5.63 1.57 0.73
C GLY A 33 6.84 1.45 1.68
N THR A 34 6.74 0.59 2.70
CA THR A 34 7.88 0.28 3.59
C THR A 34 9.00 -0.44 2.83
N VAL A 35 8.67 -1.40 1.97
CA VAL A 35 9.68 -2.07 1.13
C VAL A 35 10.35 -1.08 0.19
N ALA A 36 9.57 -0.20 -0.45
CA ALA A 36 10.10 0.87 -1.30
C ALA A 36 11.06 1.81 -0.53
N LEU A 37 10.78 2.07 0.76
CA LEU A 37 11.63 2.88 1.62
C LEU A 37 12.95 2.14 1.93
N VAL A 38 12.86 0.88 2.33
CA VAL A 38 14.03 0.03 2.67
C VAL A 38 14.95 -0.16 1.45
N VAL A 39 14.39 -0.37 0.26
CA VAL A 39 15.17 -0.53 -0.97
C VAL A 39 15.61 0.81 -1.58
N GLY A 40 15.22 1.94 -0.97
CA GLY A 40 15.70 3.28 -1.28
C GLY A 40 15.10 3.91 -2.54
N ILE A 41 13.92 3.47 -2.98
CA ILE A 41 13.24 4.02 -4.17
C ILE A 41 11.97 4.82 -3.84
N TYR A 42 11.55 4.85 -2.57
CA TYR A 42 10.28 5.45 -2.15
C TYR A 42 10.15 6.92 -2.58
N GLN A 43 11.18 7.75 -2.38
CA GLN A 43 11.11 9.16 -2.72
C GLN A 43 10.90 9.38 -4.23
N GLU A 44 11.71 8.73 -5.06
CA GLU A 44 11.62 8.80 -6.52
C GLU A 44 10.28 8.24 -7.04
N LEU A 45 9.77 7.18 -6.40
CA LEU A 45 8.46 6.58 -6.70
C LEU A 45 7.32 7.58 -6.45
N ILE A 46 7.28 8.19 -5.26
CA ILE A 46 6.22 9.13 -4.88
C ILE A 46 6.28 10.41 -5.72
N GLU A 47 7.48 10.95 -5.97
CA GLU A 47 7.66 12.12 -6.84
C GLU A 47 7.19 11.81 -8.26
N SER A 48 7.57 10.66 -8.82
CA SER A 48 7.16 10.26 -10.17
C SER A 48 5.66 9.96 -10.26
N ALA A 49 5.07 9.32 -9.25
CA ALA A 49 3.63 9.07 -9.18
C ALA A 49 2.84 10.37 -9.07
N SER A 50 3.29 11.32 -8.24
CA SER A 50 2.69 12.65 -8.13
C SER A 50 2.75 13.42 -9.45
N ALA A 51 3.90 13.38 -10.15
CA ALA A 51 4.04 13.96 -11.48
C ALA A 51 3.11 13.30 -12.50
N LEU A 52 2.97 11.97 -12.48
CA LEU A 52 2.06 11.23 -13.36
C LEU A 52 0.59 11.62 -13.12
N ILE A 53 0.15 11.71 -11.86
CA ILE A 53 -1.22 12.12 -11.51
C ILE A 53 -1.49 13.55 -11.98
N ARG A 54 -0.55 14.47 -11.75
CA ARG A 54 -0.68 15.88 -12.17
C ARG A 54 -0.69 16.01 -13.69
N TRP A 55 0.17 15.26 -14.39
CA TRP A 55 0.17 15.16 -15.85
C TRP A 55 -1.21 14.72 -16.37
N ALA A 56 -1.76 13.63 -15.83
CA ALA A 56 -3.07 13.12 -16.23
C ALA A 56 -4.18 14.15 -15.96
N LEU A 57 -4.16 14.80 -14.80
CA LEU A 57 -5.15 15.82 -14.44
C LEU A 57 -5.07 17.06 -15.34
N SER A 58 -3.86 17.51 -15.70
CA SER A 58 -3.65 18.63 -16.63
C SER A 58 -4.16 18.30 -18.04
N LEU A 59 -4.00 17.05 -18.50
CA LEU A 59 -4.58 16.60 -19.77
C LEU A 59 -6.11 16.63 -19.75
N VAL A 60 -6.74 16.11 -18.69
CA VAL A 60 -8.21 16.14 -18.55
C VAL A 60 -8.75 17.57 -18.50
N ARG A 61 -7.99 18.51 -17.93
CA ARG A 61 -8.33 19.94 -17.87
C ARG A 61 -7.99 20.73 -19.14
N GLY A 62 -7.46 20.08 -20.18
CA GLY A 62 -7.08 20.73 -21.44
C GLY A 62 -5.80 21.59 -21.38
N ARG A 63 -5.04 21.53 -20.27
CA ARG A 63 -3.84 22.36 -20.04
C ARG A 63 -2.58 21.65 -20.53
N ARG A 64 -2.37 21.68 -21.84
CA ARG A 64 -1.27 20.93 -22.50
C ARG A 64 0.13 21.40 -22.10
N GLU A 65 0.30 22.68 -21.81
CA GLU A 65 1.60 23.24 -21.38
C GLU A 65 2.00 22.71 -20.00
N GLU A 66 1.10 22.78 -19.02
CA GLU A 66 1.30 22.19 -17.68
C GLU A 66 1.55 20.66 -17.77
N ALA A 67 0.82 19.95 -18.64
CA ALA A 67 1.04 18.52 -18.83
C ALA A 67 2.46 18.23 -19.32
N ARG A 68 3.01 19.02 -20.25
CA ARG A 68 4.36 18.84 -20.75
C ARG A 68 5.42 19.01 -19.65
N GLU A 69 5.21 19.96 -18.74
CA GLU A 69 6.09 20.17 -17.58
C GLU A 69 6.11 18.94 -16.67
N TYR A 70 4.94 18.40 -16.32
CA TYR A 70 4.87 17.22 -15.46
C TYR A 70 5.44 15.96 -16.12
N TRP A 71 5.26 15.80 -17.44
CA TRP A 71 5.75 14.63 -18.18
C TRP A 71 7.25 14.39 -18.03
N VAL A 72 8.05 15.48 -18.03
CA VAL A 72 9.52 15.41 -17.93
C VAL A 72 9.97 14.95 -16.54
N ASN A 73 9.17 15.22 -15.51
CA ASN A 73 9.45 14.85 -14.12
C ASN A 73 9.04 13.40 -13.80
N ILE A 74 8.46 12.66 -14.75
CA ILE A 74 8.08 11.27 -14.55
C ILE A 74 9.28 10.36 -14.82
N SER A 75 9.73 9.63 -13.79
CA SER A 75 10.83 8.67 -13.92
C SER A 75 10.34 7.35 -14.57
N TRP A 76 10.20 7.34 -15.90
CA TRP A 76 9.76 6.16 -16.67
C TRP A 76 10.65 4.93 -16.46
N ARG A 77 11.96 5.15 -16.24
CA ARG A 77 12.94 4.09 -15.94
C ARG A 77 12.71 3.43 -14.58
N LEU A 78 11.95 4.06 -13.69
CA LEU A 78 11.48 3.50 -12.44
C LEU A 78 10.09 2.91 -12.64
N LEU A 79 9.10 3.73 -13.00
CA LEU A 79 7.69 3.36 -12.98
C LEU A 79 7.34 2.17 -13.89
N ILE A 80 7.88 2.12 -15.11
CA ILE A 80 7.55 1.05 -16.06
C ILE A 80 8.05 -0.31 -15.56
N PRO A 81 9.36 -0.53 -15.34
CA PRO A 81 9.84 -1.83 -14.87
C PRO A 81 9.28 -2.18 -13.48
N LEU A 82 9.11 -1.20 -12.59
CA LEU A 82 8.50 -1.42 -11.28
C LEU A 82 7.06 -1.93 -11.40
N GLY A 83 6.23 -1.25 -12.21
CA GLY A 83 4.84 -1.65 -12.45
C GLY A 83 4.74 -3.01 -13.10
N ILE A 84 5.58 -3.31 -14.09
CA ILE A 84 5.66 -4.65 -14.71
C ILE A 84 6.00 -5.70 -13.65
N GLY A 85 7.02 -5.44 -12.82
CA GLY A 85 7.40 -6.34 -11.73
C GLY A 85 6.26 -6.59 -10.76
N MET A 86 5.55 -5.54 -10.34
CA MET A 86 4.40 -5.64 -9.44
C MET A 86 3.29 -6.49 -10.05
N VAL A 87 2.93 -6.23 -11.31
CA VAL A 87 1.87 -6.98 -12.02
C VAL A 87 2.26 -8.45 -12.14
N VAL A 88 3.46 -8.75 -12.63
CA VAL A 88 3.96 -10.13 -12.76
C VAL A 88 3.92 -10.84 -11.41
N ALA A 89 4.37 -10.18 -10.34
CA ALA A 89 4.33 -10.75 -8.99
C ALA A 89 2.91 -11.05 -8.52
N VAL A 90 1.98 -10.11 -8.67
CA VAL A 90 0.59 -10.29 -8.24
C VAL A 90 -0.05 -11.48 -8.96
N PHE A 91 0.07 -11.57 -10.28
CA PHE A 91 -0.49 -12.70 -11.03
C PHE A 91 0.19 -14.03 -10.72
N THR A 92 1.46 -14.02 -10.34
CA THR A 92 2.19 -15.25 -9.96
C THR A 92 1.84 -15.70 -8.53
N VAL A 93 1.60 -14.76 -7.61
CA VAL A 93 1.38 -15.03 -6.18
C VAL A 93 -0.09 -15.18 -5.80
N ALA A 94 -1.01 -14.59 -6.58
CA ALA A 94 -2.45 -14.64 -6.29
C ALA A 94 -2.95 -16.07 -6.06
N GLY A 95 -2.75 -16.99 -7.01
CA GLY A 95 -3.22 -18.38 -6.91
C GLY A 95 -2.68 -19.11 -5.67
N PRO A 96 -1.36 -19.16 -5.43
CA PRO A 96 -0.80 -19.75 -4.21
C PRO A 96 -1.38 -19.15 -2.92
N VAL A 97 -1.60 -17.84 -2.86
CA VAL A 97 -2.17 -17.17 -1.68
C VAL A 97 -3.64 -17.53 -1.51
N VAL A 98 -4.45 -17.52 -2.57
CA VAL A 98 -5.86 -17.96 -2.51
C VAL A 98 -5.94 -19.39 -1.99
N ASN A 99 -5.15 -20.29 -2.57
CA ASN A 99 -5.13 -21.68 -2.15
C ASN A 99 -4.77 -21.84 -0.66
N LEU A 100 -3.81 -21.08 -0.15
CA LEU A 100 -3.44 -21.09 1.27
C LEU A 100 -4.55 -20.52 2.16
N VAL A 101 -5.19 -19.43 1.75
CA VAL A 101 -6.29 -18.80 2.50
C VAL A 101 -7.50 -19.74 2.59
N GLU A 102 -7.81 -20.46 1.52
CA GLU A 102 -8.94 -21.39 1.48
C GLU A 102 -8.63 -22.73 2.18
N THR A 103 -7.42 -23.27 2.01
CA THR A 103 -7.02 -24.56 2.59
C THR A 103 -6.68 -24.45 4.07
N TYR A 104 -6.06 -23.34 4.49
CA TYR A 104 -5.57 -23.13 5.87
C TYR A 104 -6.06 -21.80 6.47
N PRO A 105 -7.39 -21.58 6.56
CA PRO A 105 -7.95 -20.29 6.95
C PRO A 105 -7.55 -19.86 8.37
N ALA A 106 -7.49 -20.79 9.32
CA ALA A 106 -7.11 -20.48 10.71
C ALA A 106 -5.62 -20.05 10.80
N GLN A 107 -4.74 -20.76 10.09
CA GLN A 107 -3.31 -20.49 10.04
C GLN A 107 -3.04 -19.16 9.36
N MET A 108 -3.66 -18.91 8.21
CA MET A 108 -3.50 -17.64 7.48
C MET A 108 -4.00 -16.45 8.29
N ARG A 109 -5.15 -16.56 8.97
CA ARG A 109 -5.63 -15.52 9.91
C ARG A 109 -4.64 -15.27 11.05
N SER A 110 -4.04 -16.32 11.61
CA SER A 110 -3.02 -16.17 12.67
C SER A 110 -1.74 -15.49 12.18
N ILE A 111 -1.31 -15.79 10.95
CA ILE A 111 -0.14 -15.18 10.31
C ILE A 111 -0.42 -13.70 10.02
N PHE A 112 -1.56 -13.38 9.41
CA PHE A 112 -1.97 -12.00 9.14
C PHE A 112 -2.09 -11.20 10.43
N PHE A 113 -2.70 -11.77 11.47
CA PHE A 113 -2.78 -11.15 12.78
C PHE A 113 -1.39 -10.87 13.37
N GLY A 114 -0.46 -11.83 13.29
CA GLY A 114 0.92 -11.64 13.73
C GLY A 114 1.64 -10.53 12.98
N MET A 115 1.46 -10.43 11.67
CA MET A 115 2.06 -9.37 10.84
C MET A 115 1.48 -7.99 11.15
N VAL A 116 0.16 -7.89 11.34
CA VAL A 116 -0.51 -6.65 11.78
C VAL A 116 -0.04 -6.25 13.18
N ALA A 117 0.09 -7.20 14.10
CA ALA A 117 0.62 -6.93 15.43
C ALA A 117 2.06 -6.42 15.37
N ALA A 118 2.91 -7.03 14.54
CA ALA A 118 4.30 -6.62 14.35
C ALA A 118 4.41 -5.23 13.71
N SER A 119 3.56 -4.88 12.73
CA SER A 119 3.58 -3.57 12.07
C SER A 119 3.21 -2.42 13.01
N VAL A 120 2.44 -2.70 14.07
CA VAL A 120 2.17 -1.75 15.17
C VAL A 120 3.26 -1.77 16.23
N LEU A 121 3.71 -2.96 16.64
CA LEU A 121 4.65 -3.13 17.73
C LEU A 121 6.05 -2.59 17.40
N VAL A 122 6.55 -2.84 16.20
CA VAL A 122 7.91 -2.42 15.79
C VAL A 122 8.07 -0.90 15.85
N PRO A 123 7.20 -0.07 15.23
CA PRO A 123 7.27 1.38 15.38
C PRO A 123 7.17 1.85 16.84
N LEU A 124 6.31 1.23 17.65
CA LEU A 124 6.19 1.58 19.07
C LEU A 124 7.48 1.31 19.85
N LEU A 125 8.17 0.21 19.56
CA LEU A 125 9.47 -0.10 20.16
C LEU A 125 10.56 0.87 19.69
N MET A 126 10.57 1.23 18.40
CA MET A 126 11.55 2.19 17.86
C MET A 126 11.39 3.59 18.48
N VAL A 127 10.15 4.04 18.73
CA VAL A 127 9.89 5.33 19.42
C VAL A 127 10.35 5.31 20.88
N ARG A 128 10.36 4.13 21.52
CA ARG A 128 10.79 3.99 22.92
C ARG A 128 12.29 4.21 23.11
N ASP A 129 13.09 3.85 22.11
CA ASP A 129 14.56 3.94 22.15
C ASP A 129 15.08 5.34 21.73
N ASP A 130 14.24 6.17 21.11
CA ASP A 130 14.61 7.51 20.68
C ASP A 130 14.42 8.56 21.80
N VAL A 131 15.41 8.61 22.70
CA VAL A 131 15.47 9.48 23.90
C VAL A 131 15.27 10.97 23.59
N SER A 132 15.48 11.40 22.34
CA SER A 132 15.33 12.78 21.88
C SER A 132 13.87 13.23 21.72
N TYR A 133 12.95 12.30 21.40
CA TYR A 133 11.51 12.63 21.23
C TYR A 133 10.80 12.82 22.58
N ARG A 134 11.35 12.22 23.64
CA ARG A 134 10.84 12.23 25.02
C ARG A 134 10.72 13.62 25.65
N ARG A 135 11.32 14.66 25.04
CA ARG A 135 11.31 16.05 25.53
C ARG A 135 10.31 16.97 24.80
N LYS A 136 9.73 16.56 23.67
CA LYS A 136 8.57 17.25 23.09
C LYS A 136 7.33 16.71 23.80
N GLN A 137 6.75 17.52 24.69
CA GLN A 137 5.51 17.21 25.40
C GLN A 137 4.48 16.61 24.43
N LEU A 138 4.24 15.30 24.54
CA LEU A 138 3.02 14.69 24.03
C LEU A 138 1.87 15.29 24.83
N GLY A 139 1.40 16.46 24.39
CA GLY A 139 0.31 17.16 25.03
C GLY A 139 -0.95 16.29 25.03
N ILE A 140 -1.82 16.53 26.00
CA ILE A 140 -3.08 15.80 26.19
C ILE A 140 -3.92 15.70 24.91
N LYS A 141 -3.80 16.68 24.00
CA LYS A 141 -4.44 16.70 22.68
C LYS A 141 -4.00 15.54 21.78
N HIS A 142 -2.73 15.15 21.79
CA HIS A 142 -2.24 14.02 20.99
C HIS A 142 -2.75 12.69 21.54
N LEU A 143 -2.82 12.56 22.87
CA LEU A 143 -3.39 11.38 23.52
C LEU A 143 -4.89 11.25 23.22
N ILE A 144 -5.64 12.35 23.31
CA ILE A 144 -7.06 12.37 22.95
C ILE A 144 -7.23 11.97 21.47
N PHE A 145 -6.45 12.55 20.56
CA PHE A 145 -6.54 12.20 19.14
C PHE A 145 -6.23 10.72 18.88
N PHE A 146 -5.19 10.18 19.54
CA PHE A 146 -4.85 8.76 19.44
C PHE A 146 -5.99 7.86 19.95
N ILE A 147 -6.56 8.17 21.12
CA ILE A 147 -7.66 7.39 21.69
C ILE A 147 -8.90 7.47 20.79
N VAL A 148 -9.26 8.65 20.29
CA VAL A 148 -10.39 8.81 19.37
C VAL A 148 -10.15 8.03 18.08
N ALA A 149 -8.97 8.14 17.48
CA ALA A 149 -8.62 7.38 16.27
C ALA A 149 -8.65 5.87 16.52
N ALA A 150 -8.15 5.40 17.67
CA ALA A 150 -8.17 3.99 18.05
C ALA A 150 -9.60 3.48 18.25
N ILE A 151 -10.48 4.24 18.93
CA ILE A 151 -11.89 3.87 19.11
C ILE A 151 -12.63 3.84 17.78
N VAL A 152 -12.47 4.87 16.95
CA VAL A 152 -13.09 4.93 15.62
C VAL A 152 -12.62 3.76 14.76
N SER A 153 -11.31 3.50 14.72
CA SER A 153 -10.75 2.36 13.99
C SER A 153 -11.30 1.05 14.53
N PHE A 154 -11.33 0.87 15.85
CA PHE A 154 -11.87 -0.34 16.48
C PHE A 154 -13.34 -0.57 16.11
N ILE A 155 -14.18 0.48 16.16
CA ILE A 155 -15.58 0.39 15.75
C ILE A 155 -15.68 -0.01 14.27
N VAL A 156 -14.96 0.70 13.40
CA VAL A 156 -14.97 0.45 11.95
C VAL A 156 -14.52 -0.97 11.62
N LEU A 157 -13.45 -1.47 12.26
CA LEU A 157 -12.92 -2.81 12.04
C LEU A 157 -13.76 -3.91 12.72
N SER A 158 -14.53 -3.58 13.77
CA SER A 158 -15.41 -4.52 14.47
C SER A 158 -16.80 -4.60 13.85
N LEU A 159 -17.12 -3.75 12.88
CA LEU A 159 -18.33 -3.93 12.08
C LEU A 159 -18.25 -5.31 11.42
N PRO A 160 -19.28 -6.16 11.61
CA PRO A 160 -19.21 -7.49 11.08
C PRO A 160 -19.10 -7.42 9.56
N ALA A 161 -18.01 -8.00 9.02
CA ALA A 161 -17.85 -8.24 7.58
C ALA A 161 -18.83 -9.32 7.06
N THR A 162 -19.99 -9.46 7.71
CA THR A 162 -21.06 -10.42 7.42
C THR A 162 -22.04 -9.93 6.39
N LEU A 163 -21.88 -8.69 5.90
CA LEU A 163 -22.37 -8.42 4.57
C LEU A 163 -21.39 -9.14 3.65
N SER A 164 -21.76 -10.34 3.21
CA SER A 164 -21.36 -10.85 1.90
C SER A 164 -21.80 -9.81 0.88
N LEU A 165 -21.05 -8.70 0.83
CA LEU A 165 -21.23 -7.63 -0.11
C LEU A 165 -20.91 -8.27 -1.44
N GLU A 166 -21.95 -8.56 -2.22
CA GLU A 166 -21.73 -8.90 -3.60
C GLU A 166 -20.82 -7.80 -4.19
N PRO A 167 -19.68 -8.18 -4.80
CA PRO A 167 -18.69 -7.23 -5.27
C PRO A 167 -19.28 -6.34 -6.36
N HIS A 168 -19.93 -5.25 -5.97
CA HIS A 168 -20.53 -4.29 -6.89
C HIS A 168 -19.61 -3.09 -7.05
N TRP A 169 -19.56 -2.51 -8.25
CA TRP A 169 -18.66 -1.40 -8.58
C TRP A 169 -18.74 -0.21 -7.59
N TYR A 170 -19.90 0.08 -7.00
CA TYR A 170 -20.08 1.18 -6.05
C TYR A 170 -19.45 0.92 -4.67
N ILE A 171 -19.08 -0.33 -4.37
CA ILE A 171 -18.34 -0.73 -3.16
C ILE A 171 -16.86 -0.89 -3.49
N ILE A 172 -16.55 -1.55 -4.62
CA ILE A 172 -15.19 -1.81 -5.06
C ILE A 172 -14.44 -0.50 -5.32
N MET A 173 -15.05 0.46 -6.02
CA MET A 173 -14.40 1.73 -6.35
C MET A 173 -13.92 2.53 -5.13
N PRO A 174 -14.76 2.84 -4.13
CA PRO A 174 -14.27 3.54 -2.94
C PRO A 174 -13.27 2.70 -2.13
N ALA A 175 -13.47 1.38 -2.01
CA ALA A 175 -12.52 0.53 -1.29
C ALA A 175 -11.16 0.48 -1.98
N ALA A 176 -11.12 0.34 -3.31
CA ALA A 176 -9.91 0.37 -4.12
C ALA A 176 -9.24 1.75 -4.05
N ALA A 177 -10.00 2.85 -4.06
CA ALA A 177 -9.44 4.19 -3.89
C ALA A 177 -8.74 4.36 -2.53
N ILE A 178 -9.34 3.86 -1.45
CA ILE A 178 -8.74 3.87 -0.11
C ILE A 178 -7.52 2.95 -0.07
N ALA A 179 -7.59 1.74 -0.64
CA ALA A 179 -6.49 0.79 -0.68
C ALA A 179 -5.29 1.28 -1.54
N VAL A 180 -5.54 2.00 -2.62
CA VAL A 180 -4.48 2.64 -3.43
C VAL A 180 -3.91 3.86 -2.72
N SER A 181 -4.72 4.62 -2.00
CA SER A 181 -4.24 5.74 -1.17
C SER A 181 -3.37 5.24 0.00
N ALA A 182 -3.73 4.08 0.56
CA ALA A 182 -2.99 3.38 1.59
C ALA A 182 -1.55 3.04 1.16
N LEU A 183 -1.36 2.60 -0.08
CA LEU A 183 -0.05 2.26 -0.66
C LEU A 183 0.96 3.43 -0.66
N VAL A 184 0.47 4.66 -0.66
CA VAL A 184 1.31 5.87 -0.66
C VAL A 184 2.03 6.04 0.68
N LEU A 185 1.40 5.63 1.79
CA LEU A 185 1.94 5.83 3.13
C LEU A 185 2.75 4.61 3.58
N PRO A 186 4.07 4.76 3.89
CA PRO A 186 4.87 3.68 4.44
C PRO A 186 4.26 3.18 5.74
N GLY A 187 4.10 1.86 5.85
CA GLY A 187 3.55 1.21 7.02
C GLY A 187 2.04 0.96 6.94
N LEU A 188 1.35 1.44 5.89
CA LEU A 188 -0.05 1.10 5.63
C LEU A 188 -0.13 0.17 4.41
N SER A 189 -0.95 -0.88 4.52
CA SER A 189 -1.07 -1.97 3.53
C SER A 189 -2.45 -1.92 2.88
N GLY A 190 -2.50 -1.88 1.54
CA GLY A 190 -3.74 -1.90 0.77
C GLY A 190 -4.48 -3.24 0.88
N SER A 191 -3.77 -4.36 0.92
CA SER A 191 -4.39 -5.68 1.16
C SER A 191 -4.99 -5.80 2.57
N LEU A 192 -4.40 -5.13 3.58
CA LEU A 192 -5.04 -5.03 4.89
C LEU A 192 -6.35 -4.22 4.82
N VAL A 193 -6.37 -3.10 4.09
CA VAL A 193 -7.61 -2.34 3.86
C VAL A 193 -8.66 -3.21 3.20
N LEU A 194 -8.31 -3.91 2.11
CA LEU A 194 -9.25 -4.81 1.42
C LEU A 194 -9.71 -5.95 2.32
N LEU A 195 -8.85 -6.47 3.20
CA LEU A 195 -9.20 -7.52 4.15
C LEU A 195 -10.22 -7.00 5.17
N THR A 196 -10.02 -5.79 5.70
CA THR A 196 -10.96 -5.19 6.67
C THR A 196 -12.33 -4.90 6.07
N VAL A 197 -12.41 -4.58 4.77
CA VAL A 197 -13.67 -4.32 4.07
C VAL A 197 -14.30 -5.61 3.51
N GLY A 198 -13.64 -6.76 3.64
CA GLY A 198 -14.13 -8.06 3.14
C GLY A 198 -13.96 -8.29 1.63
N LEU A 199 -13.17 -7.45 0.96
CA LEU A 199 -12.93 -7.52 -0.50
C LEU A 199 -11.61 -8.22 -0.87
N TYR A 200 -10.78 -8.60 0.11
CA TYR A 200 -9.50 -9.24 -0.15
C TYR A 200 -9.64 -10.59 -0.89
N GLU A 201 -10.41 -11.54 -0.36
CA GLU A 201 -10.61 -12.83 -1.01
C GLU A 201 -11.28 -12.71 -2.39
N PRO A 202 -12.40 -11.94 -2.56
CA PRO A 202 -12.97 -11.70 -3.89
C PRO A 202 -11.98 -11.12 -4.89
N THR A 203 -11.15 -10.16 -4.47
CA THR A 203 -10.15 -9.54 -5.35
C THR A 203 -9.09 -10.54 -5.79
N LEU A 204 -8.58 -11.38 -4.87
CA LEU A 204 -7.59 -12.38 -5.24
C LEU A 204 -8.15 -13.46 -6.17
N ARG A 205 -9.39 -13.91 -5.93
CA ARG A 205 -10.07 -14.86 -6.83
C ARG A 205 -10.25 -14.27 -8.23
N ALA A 206 -10.64 -13.00 -8.33
CA ALA A 206 -10.77 -12.32 -9.63
C ALA A 206 -9.44 -12.25 -10.37
N VAL A 207 -8.34 -11.94 -9.67
CA VAL A 207 -6.99 -11.93 -10.27
C VAL A 207 -6.57 -13.33 -10.71
N GLU A 208 -6.79 -14.36 -9.89
CA GLU A 208 -6.47 -15.75 -10.22
C GLU A 208 -7.25 -16.24 -11.45
N ALA A 209 -8.54 -15.91 -11.52
CA ALA A 209 -9.43 -16.28 -12.62
C ALA A 209 -9.27 -15.39 -13.87
N LEU A 210 -8.45 -14.33 -13.83
CA LEU A 210 -8.41 -13.27 -14.83
C LEU A 210 -9.79 -12.66 -15.13
N ASP A 211 -10.64 -12.55 -14.11
CA ASP A 211 -11.94 -11.91 -14.19
C ASP A 211 -11.79 -10.39 -14.07
N LEU A 212 -11.97 -9.67 -15.19
CA LEU A 212 -11.75 -8.23 -15.31
C LEU A 212 -13.04 -7.40 -15.18
N GLY A 213 -14.17 -8.02 -14.90
CA GLY A 213 -15.48 -7.37 -14.75
C GLY A 213 -16.63 -8.08 -15.43
#